data_AF-A0A117LYF4-F1
#
_entry.id   AF-A0A117LYF4-F1
#
_cell.length_a   1.000
_cell.length_b   1.000
_cell.length_c   1.000
_cell.angle_alpha   90.00
_cell.angle_beta   90.00
_cell.angle_gamma   90.00
#
_symmetry.space_group_name_H-M   'P 1'
#
loop_
_entity.id
_entity.type
_entity.pdbx_description
1 polymer ?
#
loop_
_entity_poly.entity_id
_entity_poly.type
_entity_poly.pdbx_seq_one_letter_code
_entity_poly.pdbx_strand_id
1 'polypeptide(L)'
;MVDSILGRIDFFVAAETLEKTMNKKYRIVIYILIVLFLSACSGEHPSASPVFDNHKNSPDLSDKVNIITSSENKLSLSLEELHVMNLIPLNNLIPIGTPSVLMTHDGGFYPIKIDGYLEYQENHINYLNPNQKLVIFDVVGIIEQPPGKSIMDTYYDALKFIDMDEKVMVIYIDGFSFGQYNYAVANSYIPFMSNLNNVEMALTVFKPVTNSGMMAMLTGQPPYINGISDRSNRNPKVETIFDYLNSNGKSSMLIEGNANILNLNTDIILNPDRNNNGHTDDEVFQSAIENINKVDYYMVHIHGLDDSGHTYGDFADETMTKLLEIDGYVKSLVSLWDEKVIITSDHGMHSTDTGGDHGVFRYEDMIVPYIITEGGMQE
;
A
#
# COMPACT_ATOMS: atom_id res chain seq x y z
N MET A 1 -36.60 8.05 28.59
CA MET A 1 -36.12 8.52 27.26
C MET A 1 -36.52 9.95 26.93
N VAL A 2 -37.33 10.65 27.76
CA VAL A 2 -37.67 12.07 27.55
C VAL A 2 -36.85 13.01 28.47
N ASP A 3 -36.36 12.53 29.62
CA ASP A 3 -35.55 13.34 30.54
C ASP A 3 -34.09 13.60 30.08
N SER A 4 -33.53 12.76 29.20
CA SER A 4 -32.17 12.94 28.67
C SER A 4 -32.07 13.97 27.55
N ILE A 5 -33.22 14.36 26.96
CA ILE A 5 -33.28 15.34 25.87
C ILE A 5 -33.39 16.76 26.45
N LEU A 6 -34.17 16.95 27.52
CA LEU A 6 -34.29 18.25 28.22
C LEU A 6 -32.95 18.67 28.85
N GLY A 7 -32.21 17.74 29.48
CA GLY A 7 -30.89 18.04 30.02
C GLY A 7 -29.81 18.37 28.98
N ARG A 8 -29.97 17.91 27.72
CA ARG A 8 -29.07 18.28 26.61
C ARG A 8 -29.37 19.66 26.05
N ILE A 9 -30.65 20.07 26.00
CA ILE A 9 -31.05 21.36 25.46
C ILE A 9 -30.61 22.51 26.40
N ASP A 10 -30.73 22.33 27.72
CA ASP A 10 -30.26 23.33 28.70
C ASP A 10 -28.71 23.49 28.70
N PHE A 11 -27.98 22.41 28.39
CA PHE A 11 -26.51 22.44 28.31
C PHE A 11 -25.99 23.23 27.10
N PHE A 12 -26.66 23.11 25.94
CA PHE A 12 -26.29 23.86 24.74
C PHE A 12 -26.58 25.36 24.88
N VAL A 13 -27.69 25.75 25.53
CA VAL A 13 -28.02 27.16 25.79
C VAL A 13 -27.03 27.80 26.78
N ALA A 14 -26.57 27.05 27.80
CA ALA A 14 -25.53 27.51 28.72
C ALA A 14 -24.17 27.69 28.01
N ALA A 15 -23.78 26.76 27.12
CA ALA A 15 -22.53 26.82 26.36
C ALA A 15 -22.50 28.03 25.39
N GLU A 16 -23.60 28.32 24.70
CA GLU A 16 -23.74 29.48 23.80
C GLU A 16 -23.62 30.82 24.55
N THR A 17 -24.09 30.86 25.80
CA THR A 17 -24.06 32.08 26.63
C THR A 17 -22.65 32.33 27.19
N LEU A 18 -21.91 31.27 27.56
CA LEU A 18 -20.49 31.32 27.94
C LEU A 18 -19.58 31.71 26.75
N GLU A 19 -19.92 31.27 25.54
CA GLU A 19 -19.16 31.55 24.33
C GLU A 19 -19.17 33.04 23.93
N LYS A 20 -20.22 33.80 24.31
CA LYS A 20 -20.30 35.25 24.04
C LYS A 20 -19.52 36.12 25.03
N THR A 21 -19.10 35.58 26.18
CA THR A 21 -18.48 36.36 27.26
C THR A 21 -17.03 35.97 27.57
N MET A 22 -16.53 34.87 27.03
CA MET A 22 -15.20 34.34 27.38
C MET A 22 -14.05 34.69 26.42
N ASN A 23 -12.89 35.02 27.01
CA ASN A 23 -11.63 35.29 26.33
C ASN A 23 -11.09 34.01 25.61
N LYS A 24 -10.56 34.19 24.39
CA LYS A 24 -10.23 33.14 23.41
C LYS A 24 -9.27 32.07 23.95
N LYS A 25 -8.36 32.42 24.88
CA LYS A 25 -7.42 31.48 25.52
C LYS A 25 -8.08 30.42 26.41
N TYR A 26 -9.21 30.74 27.03
CA TYR A 26 -9.89 29.82 27.96
C TYR A 26 -10.90 28.90 27.26
N ARG A 27 -11.21 29.16 25.99
CA ARG A 27 -12.13 28.33 25.19
C ARG A 27 -11.51 26.96 24.89
N ILE A 28 -10.23 26.94 24.52
CA ILE A 28 -9.50 25.72 24.18
C ILE A 28 -9.42 24.76 25.38
N VAL A 29 -9.13 25.29 26.57
CA VAL A 29 -9.03 24.49 27.81
C VAL A 29 -10.37 23.85 28.19
N ILE A 30 -11.48 24.56 28.00
CA ILE A 30 -12.82 24.04 28.30
C ILE A 30 -13.26 23.00 27.27
N TYR A 31 -12.97 23.19 25.99
CA TYR A 31 -13.28 22.18 24.97
C TYR A 31 -12.51 20.87 25.21
N ILE A 32 -11.24 20.95 25.61
CA ILE A 32 -10.44 19.78 26.02
C ILE A 32 -11.07 19.10 27.25
N LEU A 33 -11.50 19.88 28.26
CA LEU A 33 -12.16 19.34 29.45
C LEU A 33 -13.54 18.71 29.15
N ILE A 34 -14.31 19.26 28.22
CA ILE A 34 -15.63 18.72 27.82
C ILE A 34 -15.48 17.40 27.06
N VAL A 35 -14.48 17.30 26.19
CA VAL A 35 -14.16 16.04 25.49
C VAL A 35 -13.74 14.97 26.49
N LEU A 36 -12.85 15.31 27.45
CA LEU A 36 -12.45 14.40 28.52
C LEU A 36 -13.63 13.96 29.44
N PHE A 37 -14.61 14.84 29.67
CA PHE A 37 -15.77 14.51 30.50
C PHE A 37 -16.78 13.59 29.80
N LEU A 38 -16.91 13.71 28.47
CA LEU A 38 -17.80 12.84 27.69
C LEU A 38 -17.25 11.42 27.56
N SER A 39 -15.92 11.25 27.54
CA SER A 39 -15.25 9.95 27.56
C SER A 39 -15.41 9.20 28.90
N ALA A 40 -15.63 9.92 30.00
CA ALA A 40 -15.74 9.34 31.34
C ALA A 40 -17.14 8.80 31.70
N CYS A 41 -18.15 8.94 30.81
CA CYS A 41 -19.54 8.58 31.10
C CYS A 41 -20.08 7.36 30.34
N SER A 42 -19.26 6.59 29.63
CA SER A 42 -19.68 5.30 29.05
C SER A 42 -19.51 4.16 30.06
N GLY A 43 -20.50 3.98 30.93
CA GLY A 43 -20.60 2.83 31.82
C GLY A 43 -21.46 1.69 31.24
N GLU A 44 -20.88 0.48 31.28
CA GLU A 44 -21.46 -0.87 31.24
C GLU A 44 -22.24 -1.35 30.00
N HIS A 45 -21.65 -2.31 29.27
CA HIS A 45 -22.34 -3.20 28.34
C HIS A 45 -22.41 -4.65 28.87
N PRO A 46 -23.47 -5.41 28.54
CA PRO A 46 -23.76 -6.71 29.16
C PRO A 46 -22.93 -7.86 28.58
N SER A 47 -22.73 -8.86 29.43
CA SER A 47 -21.96 -10.11 29.27
C SER A 47 -21.98 -10.76 27.87
N ALA A 48 -20.80 -10.91 27.28
CA ALA A 48 -20.55 -11.79 26.13
C ALA A 48 -19.92 -13.12 26.60
N SER A 49 -20.41 -14.22 26.02
CA SER A 49 -19.86 -15.59 26.15
C SER A 49 -18.44 -15.68 25.56
N PRO A 50 -17.63 -16.70 25.93
CA PRO A 50 -16.18 -16.65 25.77
C PRO A 50 -15.80 -16.80 24.31
N VAL A 51 -15.28 -15.71 23.72
CA VAL A 51 -14.50 -15.77 22.49
C VAL A 51 -13.12 -16.28 22.87
N PHE A 52 -12.71 -17.37 22.22
CA PHE A 52 -11.38 -17.94 22.37
C PHE A 52 -10.33 -16.89 21.97
N ASP A 53 -9.54 -16.48 22.95
CA ASP A 53 -8.36 -15.64 22.80
C ASP A 53 -7.28 -16.44 22.04
N ASN A 54 -7.17 -16.16 20.74
CA ASN A 54 -6.06 -16.57 19.90
C ASN A 54 -5.19 -15.37 19.48
N HIS A 55 -5.16 -14.29 20.27
CA HIS A 55 -4.21 -13.19 20.09
C HIS A 55 -3.04 -13.34 21.08
N LYS A 56 -2.32 -14.46 20.97
CA LYS A 56 -0.96 -14.55 21.49
C LYS A 56 -0.03 -14.81 20.31
N ASN A 57 0.76 -13.78 19.99
CA ASN A 57 1.81 -13.68 18.98
C ASN A 57 1.36 -13.13 17.62
N SER A 58 1.00 -11.84 17.56
CA SER A 58 1.31 -11.01 16.38
C SER A 58 2.46 -10.08 16.79
N PRO A 59 3.68 -10.24 16.25
CA PRO A 59 4.85 -9.46 16.66
C PRO A 59 4.98 -8.09 15.96
N ASP A 60 3.92 -7.58 15.33
CA ASP A 60 4.05 -6.51 14.33
C ASP A 60 3.08 -5.33 14.53
N LEU A 61 2.90 -4.91 15.79
CA LEU A 61 2.62 -3.50 16.06
C LEU A 61 4.00 -2.87 16.20
N SER A 62 4.51 -2.26 15.15
CA SER A 62 5.78 -1.55 15.27
C SER A 62 5.58 -0.49 16.35
N ASP A 63 6.41 -0.50 17.40
CA ASP A 63 6.36 0.46 18.50
C ASP A 63 6.75 1.89 18.03
N LYS A 64 6.51 2.25 16.77
CA LYS A 64 7.00 3.46 16.12
C LYS A 64 6.04 3.96 15.04
N VAL A 65 6.12 5.25 14.76
CA VAL A 65 5.61 5.85 13.51
C VAL A 65 6.78 6.37 12.71
N ASN A 66 6.80 6.01 11.43
CA ASN A 66 7.83 6.42 10.50
C ASN A 66 7.34 7.58 9.62
N ILE A 67 8.19 8.58 9.44
CA ILE A 67 8.02 9.64 8.46
C ILE A 67 9.10 9.44 7.40
N ILE A 68 8.66 9.27 6.15
CA ILE A 68 9.54 9.00 5.02
C ILE A 68 9.30 10.03 3.90
N THR A 69 10.26 10.12 3.00
CA THR A 69 10.06 10.74 1.67
C THR A 69 10.13 9.64 0.61
N SER A 70 9.99 10.00 -0.66
CA SER A 70 10.19 9.07 -1.78
C SER A 70 11.64 8.58 -1.95
N SER A 71 12.60 9.07 -1.15
CA SER A 71 14.01 8.72 -1.29
C SER A 71 14.76 8.46 0.02
N GLU A 72 14.14 8.67 1.18
CA GLU A 72 14.80 8.45 2.48
C GLU A 72 13.83 8.20 3.64
N ASN A 73 14.32 7.47 4.65
CA ASN A 73 13.68 7.32 5.95
C ASN A 73 14.05 8.52 6.83
N LYS A 74 13.19 9.55 6.87
CA LYS A 74 13.52 10.84 7.48
C LYS A 74 13.53 10.80 9.01
N LEU A 75 12.53 10.17 9.60
CA LEU A 75 12.37 10.12 11.06
C LEU A 75 11.59 8.86 11.47
N SER A 76 11.98 8.27 12.60
CA SER A 76 11.23 7.22 13.27
C SER A 76 10.98 7.68 14.71
N LEU A 77 9.71 7.72 15.13
CA LEU A 77 9.30 8.13 16.46
C LEU A 77 8.77 6.93 17.21
N SER A 78 9.44 6.54 18.30
CA SER A 78 8.98 5.42 19.13
C SER A 78 7.81 5.80 20.03
N LEU A 79 7.00 4.80 20.38
CA LEU A 79 5.91 4.93 21.36
C LEU A 79 6.45 5.46 22.70
N GLU A 80 7.66 5.09 23.11
CA GLU A 80 8.29 5.60 24.33
C GLU A 80 8.54 7.12 24.24
N GLU A 81 9.09 7.59 23.12
CA GLU A 81 9.31 9.03 22.88
C GLU A 81 7.98 9.80 22.81
N LEU A 82 6.95 9.20 22.21
CA LEU A 82 5.63 9.80 22.08
C LEU A 82 4.85 9.80 23.40
N HIS A 83 4.99 8.76 24.22
CA HIS A 83 4.37 8.66 25.54
C HIS A 83 4.75 9.83 26.45
N VAL A 84 5.99 10.32 26.33
CA VAL A 84 6.45 11.48 27.12
C VAL A 84 5.72 12.76 26.73
N MET A 85 5.41 12.95 25.44
CA MET A 85 4.79 14.18 24.94
C MET A 85 3.26 14.11 24.89
N ASN A 86 2.68 12.90 24.80
CA ASN A 86 1.26 12.56 24.55
C ASN A 86 0.64 13.16 23.27
N LEU A 87 1.04 14.36 22.87
CA LEU A 87 0.51 15.07 21.71
C LEU A 87 1.63 15.88 21.04
N ILE A 88 1.87 15.63 19.75
CA ILE A 88 2.89 16.32 18.95
C ILE A 88 2.20 17.06 17.79
N PRO A 89 2.32 18.40 17.71
CA PRO A 89 1.92 19.13 16.52
C PRO A 89 2.66 18.61 15.28
N LEU A 90 1.94 18.17 14.25
CA LEU A 90 2.57 17.57 13.06
C LEU A 90 3.48 18.57 12.33
N ASN A 91 3.16 19.86 12.43
CA ASN A 91 3.98 20.94 11.86
C ASN A 91 5.36 21.14 12.53
N ASN A 92 5.63 20.47 13.65
CA ASN A 92 6.97 20.40 14.23
C ASN A 92 7.86 19.37 13.51
N LEU A 93 7.25 18.42 12.80
CA LEU A 93 7.93 17.30 12.14
C LEU A 93 7.99 17.50 10.62
N ILE A 94 6.89 18.02 10.07
CA ILE A 94 6.67 18.22 8.64
C ILE A 94 6.34 19.69 8.40
N PRO A 95 6.92 20.38 7.40
CA PRO A 95 6.56 21.76 7.10
C PRO A 95 5.06 21.93 6.73
N ILE A 96 4.45 23.03 7.18
CA ILE A 96 3.05 23.35 6.83
C ILE A 96 2.92 23.49 5.31
N GLY A 97 1.88 22.87 4.74
CA GLY A 97 1.58 22.94 3.32
C GLY A 97 2.29 21.88 2.47
N THR A 98 3.17 21.07 3.07
CA THR A 98 3.71 19.86 2.43
C THR A 98 2.57 18.88 2.14
N PRO A 99 2.36 18.46 0.88
CA PRO A 99 1.50 17.33 0.56
C PRO A 99 2.00 16.07 1.27
N SER A 100 1.09 15.37 1.94
CA SER A 100 1.43 14.17 2.69
C SER A 100 0.31 13.14 2.61
N VAL A 101 0.73 11.88 2.63
CA VAL A 101 -0.17 10.73 2.79
C VAL A 101 0.16 10.07 4.12
N LEU A 102 -0.87 9.79 4.90
CA LEU A 102 -0.80 9.04 6.14
C LEU A 102 -1.40 7.65 5.90
N MET A 103 -0.77 6.62 6.46
CA MET A 103 -1.30 5.27 6.43
C MET A 103 -1.47 4.69 7.83
N THR A 104 -2.34 3.70 7.94
CA THR A 104 -2.72 3.03 9.20
C THR A 104 -2.45 1.54 9.12
N HIS A 105 -2.35 0.86 10.27
CA HIS A 105 -2.05 -0.58 10.31
C HIS A 105 -3.14 -1.46 9.66
N ASP A 106 -4.39 -1.00 9.61
CA ASP A 106 -5.48 -1.65 8.87
C ASP A 106 -5.45 -1.37 7.35
N GLY A 107 -4.39 -0.70 6.89
CA GLY A 107 -4.14 -0.35 5.50
C GLY A 107 -5.04 0.76 4.97
N GLY A 108 -5.40 1.71 5.83
CA GLY A 108 -5.96 2.98 5.40
C GLY A 108 -4.92 3.84 4.70
N PHE A 109 -5.39 4.67 3.76
CA PHE A 109 -4.56 5.54 2.92
C PHE A 109 -5.23 6.92 2.85
N TYR A 110 -4.61 7.93 3.46
CA TYR A 110 -5.24 9.22 3.70
C TYR A 110 -4.34 10.37 3.26
N PRO A 111 -4.69 11.10 2.19
CA PRO A 111 -4.12 12.42 1.95
C PRO A 111 -4.49 13.36 3.09
N ILE A 112 -3.50 13.94 3.76
CA ILE A 112 -3.71 14.78 4.95
C ILE A 112 -3.13 16.19 4.79
N LYS A 113 -3.60 17.10 5.65
CA LYS A 113 -3.00 18.42 5.83
C LYS A 113 -2.08 18.43 7.05
N ILE A 114 -1.01 19.23 6.96
CA ILE A 114 -0.02 19.42 8.02
C ILE A 114 -0.44 20.54 8.99
N ASP A 115 -1.64 20.40 9.56
CA ASP A 115 -2.20 21.30 10.58
C ASP A 115 -2.87 20.54 11.75
N GLY A 116 -2.63 19.22 11.81
CA GLY A 116 -3.08 18.33 12.89
C GLY A 116 -1.99 17.98 13.89
N TYR A 117 -2.25 16.92 14.66
CA TYR A 117 -1.40 16.42 15.73
C TYR A 117 -1.27 14.90 15.64
N LEU A 118 -0.12 14.37 16.04
CA LEU A 118 0.03 12.98 16.42
C LEU A 118 -0.25 12.85 17.91
N GLU A 119 -1.17 11.98 18.29
CA GLU A 119 -1.53 11.67 19.67
C GLU A 119 -1.09 10.25 19.98
N TYR A 120 -0.42 10.06 21.12
CA TYR A 120 -0.21 8.74 21.68
C TYR A 120 -1.33 8.43 22.67
N GLN A 121 -2.09 7.36 22.42
CA GLN A 121 -3.16 6.90 23.29
C GLN A 121 -3.24 5.37 23.25
N GLU A 122 -3.28 4.73 24.44
CA GLU A 122 -3.53 3.29 24.57
C GLU A 122 -2.61 2.40 23.72
N ASN A 123 -1.32 2.75 23.63
CA ASN A 123 -0.31 2.11 22.76
C ASN A 123 -0.51 2.28 21.26
N HIS A 124 -1.41 3.16 20.84
CA HIS A 124 -1.58 3.54 19.44
C HIS A 124 -1.15 4.98 19.21
N ILE A 125 -0.77 5.27 17.97
CA ILE A 125 -0.51 6.62 17.50
C ILE A 125 -1.67 7.00 16.61
N ASN A 126 -2.37 8.07 16.96
CA ASN A 126 -3.52 8.56 16.23
C ASN A 126 -3.18 9.90 15.58
N TYR A 127 -3.82 10.23 14.47
CA TYR A 127 -3.80 11.57 13.90
C TYR A 127 -5.08 12.31 14.23
N LEU A 128 -4.94 13.51 14.80
CA LEU A 128 -6.04 14.39 15.15
C LEU A 128 -5.98 15.68 14.33
N ASN A 129 -7.09 16.04 13.68
CA ASN A 129 -7.26 17.36 13.08
C ASN A 129 -8.54 18.03 13.60
N PRO A 130 -8.42 18.86 14.65
CA PRO A 130 -9.58 19.56 15.24
C PRO A 130 -10.27 20.52 14.26
N ASN A 131 -9.53 21.14 13.34
CA ASN A 131 -10.09 22.06 12.34
C ASN A 131 -11.03 21.33 11.37
N GLN A 132 -10.69 20.07 11.05
CA GLN A 132 -11.47 19.21 10.17
C GLN A 132 -12.44 18.27 10.91
N LYS A 133 -12.41 18.27 12.26
CA LYS A 133 -13.12 17.28 13.09
C LYS A 133 -12.82 15.84 12.68
N LEU A 134 -11.55 15.57 12.37
CA LEU A 134 -11.07 14.29 11.87
C LEU A 134 -10.19 13.63 12.93
N VAL A 135 -10.39 12.33 13.09
CA VAL A 135 -9.50 11.43 13.85
C VAL A 135 -9.21 10.24 12.95
N ILE A 136 -7.94 9.90 12.80
CA ILE A 136 -7.48 8.68 12.13
C ILE A 136 -6.73 7.87 13.17
N PHE A 137 -7.18 6.64 13.40
CA PHE A 137 -6.62 5.77 14.43
C PHE A 137 -5.49 4.91 13.87
N ASP A 138 -4.57 4.52 14.75
CA ASP A 138 -3.58 3.47 14.50
C ASP A 138 -2.69 3.73 13.27
N VAL A 139 -2.12 4.93 13.25
CA VAL A 139 -1.16 5.40 12.25
C VAL A 139 0.10 4.55 12.31
N VAL A 140 0.52 4.05 11.15
CA VAL A 140 1.81 3.37 10.99
C VAL A 140 2.89 4.31 10.44
N GLY A 141 2.50 5.28 9.61
CA GLY A 141 3.47 6.17 9.01
C GLY A 141 2.88 7.27 8.15
N ILE A 142 3.76 8.21 7.78
CA ILE A 142 3.45 9.37 6.94
C ILE A 142 4.51 9.49 5.85
N ILE A 143 4.09 9.67 4.61
CA ILE A 143 4.95 10.05 3.50
C ILE A 143 4.85 11.55 3.26
N GLU A 144 5.99 12.23 3.26
CA GLU A 144 6.15 13.60 2.80
C GLU A 144 6.40 13.65 1.29
N GLN A 145 5.71 14.55 0.59
CA GLN A 145 5.85 14.72 -0.86
C GLN A 145 5.77 13.36 -1.59
N PRO A 146 4.67 12.60 -1.40
CA PRO A 146 4.54 11.29 -2.03
C PRO A 146 4.68 11.41 -3.56
N PRO A 147 5.11 10.34 -4.24
CA PRO A 147 5.10 10.30 -5.70
C PRO A 147 3.72 10.65 -6.27
N GLY A 148 3.71 11.13 -7.51
CA GLY A 148 2.46 11.46 -8.21
C GLY A 148 1.61 10.23 -8.55
N LYS A 149 2.22 9.04 -8.56
CA LYS A 149 1.59 7.75 -8.84
C LYS A 149 1.48 6.89 -7.58
N SER A 150 0.51 5.97 -7.59
CA SER A 150 0.39 4.86 -6.66
C SER A 150 0.24 3.55 -7.44
N ILE A 151 0.57 2.41 -6.84
CA ILE A 151 0.27 1.10 -7.44
C ILE A 151 -1.24 0.89 -7.66
N MET A 152 -2.09 1.62 -6.91
CA MET A 152 -3.53 1.63 -7.15
C MET A 152 -3.89 2.22 -8.52
N ASP A 153 -3.00 3.01 -9.14
CA ASP A 153 -3.20 3.53 -10.48
C ASP A 153 -3.14 2.44 -11.55
N THR A 154 -2.57 1.25 -11.27
CA THR A 154 -2.61 0.09 -12.17
C THR A 154 -4.04 -0.22 -12.61
N TYR A 155 -5.00 -0.17 -11.68
CA TYR A 155 -6.42 -0.37 -11.96
C TYR A 155 -6.96 0.71 -12.92
N TYR A 156 -6.75 1.98 -12.59
CA TYR A 156 -7.34 3.10 -13.34
C TYR A 156 -6.70 3.28 -14.72
N ASP A 157 -5.38 3.10 -14.81
CA ASP A 157 -4.65 3.18 -16.08
C ASP A 157 -5.06 2.01 -16.98
N ALA A 158 -5.15 0.78 -16.45
CA ALA A 158 -5.62 -0.37 -17.24
C ALA A 158 -7.07 -0.19 -17.70
N LEU A 159 -7.98 0.23 -16.82
CA LEU A 159 -9.37 0.50 -17.20
C LEU A 159 -9.48 1.54 -18.30
N LYS A 160 -8.71 2.64 -18.19
CA LYS A 160 -8.70 3.69 -19.20
C LYS A 160 -8.33 3.15 -20.58
N PHE A 161 -7.34 2.27 -20.68
CA PHE A 161 -6.94 1.66 -21.95
C PHE A 161 -7.99 0.67 -22.46
N ILE A 162 -8.52 -0.19 -21.59
CA ILE A 162 -9.60 -1.14 -21.93
C ILE A 162 -10.84 -0.41 -22.47
N ASP A 163 -11.21 0.73 -21.87
CA ASP A 163 -12.34 1.57 -22.31
C ASP A 163 -12.07 2.28 -23.65
N MET A 164 -10.80 2.38 -24.06
CA MET A 164 -10.39 2.83 -25.40
C MET A 164 -10.30 1.68 -26.41
N ASP A 165 -10.78 0.50 -26.05
CA ASP A 165 -10.64 -0.75 -26.80
C ASP A 165 -9.18 -1.17 -27.03
N GLU A 166 -8.27 -0.73 -26.15
CA GLU A 166 -6.88 -1.19 -26.13
C GLU A 166 -6.71 -2.36 -25.15
N LYS A 167 -5.95 -3.38 -25.54
CA LYS A 167 -5.51 -4.48 -24.70
C LYS A 167 -4.38 -4.03 -23.77
N VAL A 168 -4.41 -4.54 -22.55
CA VAL A 168 -3.44 -4.21 -21.52
C VAL A 168 -2.73 -5.45 -20.99
N MET A 169 -1.39 -5.44 -20.97
CA MET A 169 -0.59 -6.33 -20.15
C MET A 169 -0.07 -5.60 -18.92
N VAL A 170 -0.18 -6.22 -17.75
CA VAL A 170 0.52 -5.84 -16.54
C VAL A 170 1.62 -6.85 -16.27
N ILE A 171 2.88 -6.40 -16.32
CA ILE A 171 4.03 -7.18 -15.88
C ILE A 171 4.31 -6.77 -14.43
N TYR A 172 4.01 -7.69 -13.52
CA TYR A 172 4.13 -7.52 -12.08
C TYR A 172 5.39 -8.25 -11.61
N ILE A 173 6.43 -7.49 -11.24
CA ILE A 173 7.69 -8.00 -10.72
C ILE A 173 7.67 -7.88 -9.19
N ASP A 174 7.50 -8.99 -8.47
CA ASP A 174 7.37 -9.02 -7.01
C ASP A 174 8.63 -8.47 -6.32
N GLY A 175 8.44 -7.68 -5.26
CA GLY A 175 9.54 -7.11 -4.47
C GLY A 175 10.44 -6.07 -5.15
N PHE A 176 10.12 -5.58 -6.36
CA PHE A 176 11.00 -4.64 -7.08
C PHE A 176 10.88 -3.19 -6.56
N SER A 177 11.87 -2.76 -5.77
CA SER A 177 11.94 -1.37 -5.27
C SER A 177 12.48 -0.38 -6.30
N PHE A 178 12.12 0.90 -6.15
CA PHE A 178 12.72 1.97 -6.97
C PHE A 178 14.22 2.16 -6.68
N GLY A 179 14.67 1.77 -5.48
CA GLY A 179 16.10 1.72 -5.13
C GLY A 179 16.85 0.71 -5.98
N GLN A 180 16.31 -0.52 -6.10
CA GLN A 180 16.85 -1.56 -6.98
C GLN A 180 16.81 -1.13 -8.45
N TYR A 181 15.74 -0.47 -8.90
CA TYR A 181 15.69 0.10 -10.25
C TYR A 181 16.90 1.02 -10.52
N ASN A 182 17.13 2.02 -9.66
CA ASN A 182 18.23 2.97 -9.84
C ASN A 182 19.61 2.29 -9.80
N TYR A 183 19.78 1.35 -8.86
CA TYR A 183 21.01 0.56 -8.76
C TYR A 183 21.25 -0.26 -10.03
N ALA A 184 20.22 -0.91 -10.54
CA ALA A 184 20.27 -1.77 -11.71
C ALA A 184 20.55 -0.97 -12.99
N VAL A 185 20.00 0.25 -13.14
CA VAL A 185 20.38 1.18 -14.23
C VAL A 185 21.87 1.52 -14.14
N ALA A 186 22.33 1.96 -12.96
CA ALA A 186 23.72 2.40 -12.77
C ALA A 186 24.75 1.29 -13.04
N ASN A 187 24.35 0.03 -12.83
CA ASN A 187 25.22 -1.14 -12.95
C ASN A 187 24.86 -2.05 -14.15
N SER A 188 24.01 -1.59 -15.07
CA SER A 188 23.63 -2.31 -16.31
C SER A 188 22.96 -3.67 -16.11
N TYR A 189 22.20 -3.85 -15.03
CA TYR A 189 21.40 -5.05 -14.78
C TYR A 189 20.01 -5.01 -15.43
N ILE A 190 19.56 -3.87 -15.94
CA ILE A 190 18.26 -3.75 -16.64
C ILE A 190 18.40 -3.02 -17.99
N PRO A 191 19.21 -3.54 -18.92
CA PRO A 191 19.48 -2.88 -20.19
C PRO A 191 18.23 -2.60 -21.04
N PHE A 192 17.17 -3.41 -20.95
CA PHE A 192 15.92 -3.11 -21.64
C PHE A 192 15.08 -2.07 -20.90
N MET A 193 14.73 -2.31 -19.63
CA MET A 193 13.85 -1.40 -18.88
C MET A 193 14.45 0.00 -18.71
N SER A 194 15.77 0.12 -18.60
CA SER A 194 16.46 1.41 -18.53
C SER A 194 16.33 2.28 -19.79
N ASN A 195 15.98 1.69 -20.93
CA ASN A 195 15.73 2.41 -22.18
C ASN A 195 14.25 2.74 -22.40
N LEU A 196 13.36 2.31 -21.50
CA LEU A 196 11.95 2.68 -21.56
C LEU A 196 11.76 4.14 -21.16
N ASN A 197 10.81 4.81 -21.82
CA ASN A 197 10.42 6.16 -21.47
C ASN A 197 9.45 6.15 -20.27
N ASN A 198 9.30 7.32 -19.63
CA ASN A 198 8.27 7.55 -18.60
C ASN A 198 8.35 6.62 -17.37
N VAL A 199 9.56 6.34 -16.89
CA VAL A 199 9.70 5.66 -15.60
C VAL A 199 9.38 6.64 -14.48
N GLU A 200 8.34 6.34 -13.72
CA GLU A 200 7.88 7.11 -12.57
C GLU A 200 8.07 6.33 -11.27
N MET A 201 8.13 7.04 -10.14
CA MET A 201 7.97 6.43 -8.82
C MET A 201 6.48 6.25 -8.53
N ALA A 202 6.09 5.10 -7.98
CA ALA A 202 4.77 4.88 -7.41
C ALA A 202 4.85 4.54 -5.93
N LEU A 203 3.85 5.00 -5.19
CA LEU A 203 3.64 4.66 -3.79
C LEU A 203 2.77 3.42 -3.63
N THR A 204 3.25 2.41 -2.89
CA THR A 204 2.45 1.25 -2.49
C THR A 204 1.54 1.54 -1.28
N VAL A 205 0.76 0.55 -0.88
CA VAL A 205 -0.13 0.54 0.29
C VAL A 205 0.52 -0.17 1.48
N PHE A 206 0.07 0.16 2.70
CA PHE A 206 0.44 -0.61 3.88
C PHE A 206 -0.55 -1.75 4.13
N LYS A 207 -0.14 -2.97 4.46
CA LYS A 207 1.24 -3.45 4.59
C LYS A 207 1.87 -3.74 3.19
N PRO A 208 3.14 -3.38 2.93
CA PRO A 208 3.78 -3.62 1.63
C PRO A 208 4.19 -5.10 1.49
N VAL A 209 3.21 -5.92 1.12
CA VAL A 209 3.33 -7.38 0.92
C VAL A 209 2.46 -7.82 -0.26
N THR A 210 2.85 -8.91 -0.94
CA THR A 210 2.21 -9.49 -2.14
C THR A 210 0.69 -9.41 -2.14
N ASN A 211 0.02 -9.98 -1.12
CA ASN A 211 -1.45 -10.03 -1.07
C ASN A 211 -2.11 -8.64 -1.09
N SER A 212 -1.55 -7.71 -0.31
CA SER A 212 -2.06 -6.37 -0.10
C SER A 212 -1.85 -5.51 -1.34
N GLY A 213 -0.62 -5.51 -1.85
CA GLY A 213 -0.26 -4.73 -3.03
C GLY A 213 -0.92 -5.26 -4.31
N MET A 214 -0.95 -6.58 -4.52
CA MET A 214 -1.70 -7.20 -5.62
C MET A 214 -3.18 -6.80 -5.60
N MET A 215 -3.84 -6.86 -4.44
CA MET A 215 -5.25 -6.47 -4.37
C MET A 215 -5.45 -4.96 -4.61
N ALA A 216 -4.53 -4.11 -4.14
CA ALA A 216 -4.58 -2.68 -4.39
C ALA A 216 -4.44 -2.36 -5.90
N MET A 217 -3.54 -3.04 -6.61
CA MET A 217 -3.42 -2.92 -8.07
C MET A 217 -4.67 -3.37 -8.82
N LEU A 218 -5.34 -4.44 -8.34
CA LEU A 218 -6.50 -5.03 -9.00
C LEU A 218 -7.82 -4.29 -8.73
N THR A 219 -7.87 -3.44 -7.70
CA THR A 219 -9.10 -2.74 -7.28
C THR A 219 -8.99 -1.23 -7.34
N GLY A 220 -7.77 -0.68 -7.39
CA GLY A 220 -7.53 0.75 -7.25
C GLY A 220 -7.94 1.31 -5.89
N GLN A 221 -8.03 0.43 -4.87
CA GLN A 221 -8.49 0.74 -3.52
C GLN A 221 -7.49 0.24 -2.48
N PRO A 222 -7.32 0.94 -1.35
CA PRO A 222 -6.42 0.53 -0.28
C PRO A 222 -6.98 -0.68 0.50
N PRO A 223 -6.14 -1.44 1.23
CA PRO A 223 -6.53 -2.64 1.98
C PRO A 223 -7.72 -2.46 2.92
N TYR A 224 -7.84 -1.33 3.60
CA TYR A 224 -8.98 -1.05 4.48
C TYR A 224 -10.33 -1.11 3.74
N ILE A 225 -10.34 -0.76 2.45
CA ILE A 225 -11.53 -0.77 1.58
C ILE A 225 -11.66 -2.13 0.88
N ASN A 226 -10.58 -2.61 0.25
CA ASN A 226 -10.62 -3.84 -0.56
C ASN A 226 -10.69 -5.13 0.28
N GLY A 227 -10.31 -5.07 1.57
CA GLY A 227 -10.38 -6.17 2.54
C GLY A 227 -9.22 -7.15 2.55
N ILE A 228 -8.11 -6.88 1.85
CA ILE A 228 -6.92 -7.72 1.80
C ILE A 228 -5.70 -6.90 2.28
N SER A 229 -5.29 -7.14 3.53
CA SER A 229 -4.10 -6.52 4.14
C SER A 229 -2.90 -7.47 4.23
N ASP A 230 -3.14 -8.78 4.13
CA ASP A 230 -2.14 -9.84 4.24
C ASP A 230 -2.68 -11.16 3.67
N ARG A 231 -1.94 -12.26 3.88
CA ARG A 231 -2.27 -13.62 3.42
C ARG A 231 -3.44 -14.30 4.15
N SER A 232 -3.98 -13.73 5.22
CA SER A 232 -5.04 -14.34 6.03
C SER A 232 -6.41 -14.33 5.35
N ASN A 233 -6.61 -13.39 4.41
CA ASN A 233 -7.79 -13.32 3.56
C ASN A 233 -7.36 -13.40 2.09
N ARG A 234 -8.15 -14.09 1.27
CA ARG A 234 -7.95 -14.21 -0.17
C ARG A 234 -9.15 -13.73 -0.99
N ASN A 235 -10.22 -13.27 -0.33
CA ASN A 235 -11.47 -12.88 -0.97
C ASN A 235 -11.64 -11.35 -0.91
N PRO A 236 -11.65 -10.64 -2.05
CA PRO A 236 -11.90 -9.21 -2.07
C PRO A 236 -13.30 -8.86 -1.55
N LYS A 237 -13.43 -7.68 -0.94
CA LYS A 237 -14.72 -7.08 -0.54
C LYS A 237 -15.34 -6.19 -1.62
N VAL A 238 -14.57 -5.84 -2.63
CA VAL A 238 -14.96 -4.94 -3.73
C VAL A 238 -14.69 -5.62 -5.06
N GLU A 239 -15.31 -5.11 -6.13
CA GLU A 239 -15.07 -5.61 -7.48
C GLU A 239 -13.62 -5.36 -7.91
N THR A 240 -13.04 -6.37 -8.56
CA THR A 240 -11.71 -6.27 -9.18
C THR A 240 -11.83 -5.86 -10.65
N ILE A 241 -10.71 -5.52 -11.29
CA ILE A 241 -10.67 -5.31 -12.74
C ILE A 241 -11.17 -6.52 -13.52
N PHE A 242 -10.94 -7.74 -13.01
CA PHE A 242 -11.44 -8.97 -13.63
C PHE A 242 -12.98 -9.06 -13.60
N ASP A 243 -13.61 -8.62 -12.51
CA ASP A 243 -15.07 -8.54 -12.42
C ASP A 243 -15.64 -7.52 -13.43
N TYR A 244 -14.98 -6.35 -13.53
CA TYR A 244 -15.34 -5.34 -14.53
C TYR A 244 -15.25 -5.89 -15.95
N LEU A 245 -14.14 -6.53 -16.31
CA LEU A 245 -13.90 -7.10 -17.64
C LEU A 245 -14.96 -8.14 -18.00
N ASN A 246 -15.24 -9.10 -17.11
CA ASN A 246 -16.28 -10.10 -17.32
C ASN A 246 -17.66 -9.48 -17.52
N SER A 247 -18.02 -8.48 -16.70
CA SER A 247 -19.32 -7.81 -16.81
C SER A 247 -19.50 -7.05 -18.14
N ASN A 248 -18.39 -6.67 -18.79
CA ASN A 248 -18.35 -5.99 -20.08
C ASN A 248 -18.02 -6.92 -21.25
N GLY A 249 -18.00 -8.24 -21.03
CA GLY A 249 -17.71 -9.23 -22.08
C GLY A 249 -16.27 -9.19 -22.61
N LYS A 250 -15.34 -8.63 -21.82
CA LYS A 250 -13.90 -8.65 -22.09
C LYS A 250 -13.26 -9.86 -21.40
N SER A 251 -12.22 -10.39 -22.03
CA SER A 251 -11.49 -11.58 -21.59
C SER A 251 -10.28 -11.20 -20.76
N SER A 252 -9.94 -12.03 -19.77
CA SER A 252 -8.79 -11.78 -18.89
C SER A 252 -8.08 -13.06 -18.47
N MET A 253 -6.79 -12.94 -18.15
CA MET A 253 -5.99 -14.05 -17.63
C MET A 253 -4.89 -13.56 -16.69
N LEU A 254 -4.59 -14.37 -15.67
CA LEU A 254 -3.47 -14.21 -14.76
C LEU A 254 -2.51 -15.41 -14.90
N ILE A 255 -1.25 -15.13 -15.20
CA ILE A 255 -0.17 -16.11 -15.15
C ILE A 255 0.54 -15.94 -13.81
N GLU A 256 0.59 -17.03 -13.06
CA GLU A 256 1.06 -17.06 -11.68
C GLU A 256 2.06 -18.21 -11.48
N GLY A 257 2.90 -18.11 -10.45
CA GLY A 257 3.85 -19.14 -10.06
C GLY A 257 3.18 -20.40 -9.51
N ASN A 258 3.78 -20.96 -8.46
CA ASN A 258 3.39 -22.27 -7.92
C ASN A 258 2.00 -22.32 -7.26
N ALA A 259 1.47 -21.19 -6.79
CA ALA A 259 0.29 -21.16 -5.94
C ALA A 259 -0.59 -19.93 -6.21
N ASN A 260 -1.90 -20.13 -6.07
CA ASN A 260 -2.84 -19.03 -6.17
C ASN A 260 -2.77 -18.13 -4.92
N ILE A 261 -2.62 -16.82 -5.13
CA ILE A 261 -2.54 -15.79 -4.09
C ILE A 261 -3.94 -15.31 -3.65
N LEU A 262 -4.85 -15.08 -4.60
CA LEU A 262 -6.17 -14.48 -4.39
C LEU A 262 -7.28 -15.26 -5.11
N ASN A 263 -8.49 -15.24 -4.55
CA ASN A 263 -9.67 -15.78 -5.23
C ASN A 263 -10.24 -14.72 -6.16
N LEU A 264 -9.93 -14.86 -7.45
CA LEU A 264 -10.26 -13.89 -8.50
C LEU A 264 -11.19 -14.52 -9.53
N ASN A 265 -12.03 -13.69 -10.15
CA ASN A 265 -12.95 -14.09 -11.19
C ASN A 265 -12.27 -14.02 -12.57
N THR A 266 -11.21 -14.80 -12.78
CA THR A 266 -10.47 -14.85 -14.04
C THR A 266 -9.83 -16.23 -14.22
N ASP A 267 -9.41 -16.56 -15.44
CA ASP A 267 -8.57 -17.72 -15.66
C ASP A 267 -7.18 -17.48 -15.03
N ILE A 268 -6.80 -18.35 -14.09
CA ILE A 268 -5.49 -18.33 -13.42
C ILE A 268 -4.72 -19.57 -13.87
N ILE A 269 -3.56 -19.38 -14.50
CA ILE A 269 -2.67 -20.47 -14.90
C ILE A 269 -1.51 -20.53 -13.92
N LEU A 270 -1.43 -21.63 -13.16
CA LEU A 270 -0.35 -21.89 -12.21
C LEU A 270 0.82 -22.60 -12.89
N ASN A 271 2.02 -22.14 -12.59
CA ASN A 271 3.28 -22.59 -13.18
C ASN A 271 4.24 -23.01 -12.06
N PRO A 272 4.08 -24.23 -11.50
CA PRO A 272 5.03 -24.75 -10.53
C PRO A 272 6.39 -25.03 -11.20
N ASP A 273 7.46 -25.07 -10.41
CA ASP A 273 8.80 -25.45 -10.85
C ASP A 273 8.77 -26.89 -11.40
N ARG A 274 8.81 -27.03 -12.72
CA ARG A 274 8.71 -28.33 -13.41
C ARG A 274 10.08 -28.93 -13.66
N ASN A 275 11.09 -28.09 -13.78
CA ASN A 275 12.46 -28.50 -14.08
C ASN A 275 13.31 -28.77 -12.81
N ASN A 276 12.79 -28.43 -11.62
CA ASN A 276 13.41 -28.50 -10.30
C ASN A 276 14.67 -27.63 -10.16
N ASN A 277 14.69 -26.45 -10.78
CA ASN A 277 15.79 -25.50 -10.69
C ASN A 277 15.71 -24.61 -9.42
N GLY A 278 14.61 -24.70 -8.66
CA GLY A 278 14.36 -23.91 -7.46
C GLY A 278 13.60 -22.60 -7.68
N HIS A 279 13.21 -22.30 -8.92
CA HIS A 279 12.52 -21.09 -9.33
C HIS A 279 11.32 -21.43 -10.23
N THR A 280 10.38 -20.50 -10.38
CA THR A 280 9.23 -20.67 -11.29
C THR A 280 9.23 -19.69 -12.47
N ASP A 281 10.20 -18.76 -12.52
CA ASP A 281 10.17 -17.65 -13.47
C ASP A 281 10.19 -18.12 -14.92
N ASP A 282 10.95 -19.17 -15.24
CA ASP A 282 11.03 -19.68 -16.60
C ASP A 282 9.75 -20.41 -17.03
N GLU A 283 9.08 -21.14 -16.13
CA GLU A 283 7.75 -21.69 -16.40
C GLU A 283 6.68 -20.60 -16.53
N VAL A 284 6.71 -19.58 -15.67
CA VAL A 284 5.82 -18.40 -15.76
C VAL A 284 6.03 -17.70 -17.09
N PHE A 285 7.28 -17.44 -17.48
CA PHE A 285 7.61 -16.79 -18.74
C PHE A 285 7.15 -17.62 -19.95
N GLN A 286 7.45 -18.93 -19.97
CA GLN A 286 7.04 -19.81 -21.06
C GLN A 286 5.50 -19.86 -21.20
N SER A 287 4.79 -19.99 -20.08
CA SER A 287 3.33 -19.95 -20.04
C SER A 287 2.78 -18.60 -20.48
N ALA A 288 3.47 -17.52 -20.11
CA ALA A 288 3.10 -16.18 -20.51
C ALA A 288 3.12 -16.01 -22.03
N ILE A 289 4.19 -16.48 -22.68
CA ILE A 289 4.36 -16.46 -24.14
C ILE A 289 3.31 -17.34 -24.85
N GLU A 290 3.00 -18.51 -24.31
CA GLU A 290 2.00 -19.43 -24.89
C GLU A 290 0.57 -18.87 -24.90
N ASN A 291 0.28 -17.88 -24.04
CA ASN A 291 -1.04 -17.30 -23.85
C ASN A 291 -1.14 -15.80 -24.22
N ILE A 292 -0.03 -15.17 -24.64
CA ILE A 292 0.14 -13.71 -24.72
C ILE A 292 -0.88 -12.96 -25.58
N ASN A 293 -1.53 -13.54 -26.58
CA ASN A 293 -2.46 -12.80 -27.46
C ASN A 293 -3.90 -13.32 -27.40
N LYS A 294 -4.27 -14.00 -26.30
CA LYS A 294 -5.57 -14.67 -26.15
C LYS A 294 -6.64 -13.84 -25.45
N VAL A 295 -6.24 -12.76 -24.76
CA VAL A 295 -7.13 -12.01 -23.86
C VAL A 295 -7.03 -10.49 -24.07
N ASP A 296 -7.98 -9.74 -23.52
CA ASP A 296 -7.98 -8.27 -23.55
C ASP A 296 -7.16 -7.67 -22.41
N TYR A 297 -7.16 -8.32 -21.25
CA TYR A 297 -6.34 -7.95 -20.10
C TYR A 297 -5.50 -9.13 -19.62
N TYR A 298 -4.21 -8.91 -19.45
CA TYR A 298 -3.27 -9.95 -19.10
C TYR A 298 -2.37 -9.52 -17.96
N MET A 299 -2.27 -10.32 -16.91
CA MET A 299 -1.34 -10.05 -15.81
C MET A 299 -0.36 -11.20 -15.67
N VAL A 300 0.94 -10.88 -15.62
CA VAL A 300 2.03 -11.85 -15.45
C VAL A 300 2.77 -11.51 -14.17
N HIS A 301 2.73 -12.42 -13.20
CA HIS A 301 3.34 -12.23 -11.88
C HIS A 301 4.65 -13.03 -11.78
N ILE A 302 5.77 -12.32 -11.65
CA ILE A 302 7.13 -12.86 -11.61
C ILE A 302 7.69 -12.70 -10.19
N HIS A 303 8.07 -13.81 -9.55
CA HIS A 303 8.42 -13.86 -8.12
C HIS A 303 9.93 -13.81 -7.87
N GLY A 304 10.75 -14.24 -8.83
CA GLY A 304 12.13 -14.59 -8.56
C GLY A 304 13.00 -13.47 -8.00
N LEU A 305 12.67 -12.21 -8.25
CA LEU A 305 13.38 -11.08 -7.65
C LEU A 305 13.21 -11.06 -6.13
N ASP A 306 11.97 -11.17 -5.64
CA ASP A 306 11.64 -11.20 -4.22
C ASP A 306 12.26 -12.44 -3.54
N ASP A 307 12.11 -13.63 -4.14
CA ASP A 307 12.72 -14.87 -3.65
C ASP A 307 14.25 -14.75 -3.51
N SER A 308 14.90 -14.17 -4.52
CA SER A 308 16.36 -13.95 -4.51
C SER A 308 16.74 -12.89 -3.48
N GLY A 309 15.97 -11.81 -3.38
CA GLY A 309 16.15 -10.75 -2.42
C GLY A 309 16.09 -11.26 -0.97
N HIS A 310 15.09 -12.07 -0.64
CA HIS A 310 14.99 -12.73 0.66
C HIS A 310 16.19 -13.64 0.97
N THR A 311 16.69 -14.35 -0.03
CA THR A 311 17.79 -15.31 0.14
C THR A 311 19.16 -14.64 0.25
N TYR A 312 19.44 -13.63 -0.56
CA TYR A 312 20.78 -13.08 -0.76
C TYR A 312 20.91 -11.61 -0.32
N GLY A 313 19.82 -10.86 -0.30
CA GLY A 313 19.82 -9.40 -0.06
C GLY A 313 19.26 -8.64 -1.25
N ASP A 314 18.67 -7.48 -0.97
CA ASP A 314 18.04 -6.57 -1.94
C ASP A 314 18.99 -6.11 -3.06
N PHE A 315 20.28 -5.89 -2.75
CA PHE A 315 21.32 -5.46 -3.72
C PHE A 315 22.41 -6.50 -3.99
N ALA A 316 22.24 -7.76 -3.57
CA ALA A 316 23.23 -8.80 -3.81
C ALA A 316 23.42 -9.08 -5.31
N ASP A 317 24.62 -9.51 -5.71
CA ASP A 317 24.95 -9.81 -7.11
C ASP A 317 24.02 -10.90 -7.68
N GLU A 318 23.63 -11.88 -6.86
CA GLU A 318 22.67 -12.94 -7.20
C GLU A 318 21.28 -12.35 -7.51
N THR A 319 20.78 -11.47 -6.65
CA THR A 319 19.50 -10.76 -6.82
C THR A 319 19.51 -9.87 -8.06
N MET A 320 20.61 -9.16 -8.31
CA MET A 320 20.75 -8.32 -9.51
C MET A 320 20.92 -9.14 -10.78
N THR A 321 21.58 -10.30 -10.70
CA THR A 321 21.66 -11.25 -11.83
C THR A 321 20.27 -11.81 -12.17
N LYS A 322 19.47 -12.10 -11.15
CA LYS A 322 18.06 -12.48 -11.34
C LYS A 322 17.25 -11.34 -11.97
N LEU A 323 17.45 -10.09 -11.54
CA LEU A 323 16.80 -8.95 -12.18
C LEU A 323 17.17 -8.80 -13.66
N LEU A 324 18.43 -9.10 -14.04
CA LEU A 324 18.86 -9.11 -15.44
C LEU A 324 18.20 -10.22 -16.27
N GLU A 325 17.97 -11.39 -15.67
CA GLU A 325 17.18 -12.44 -16.30
C GLU A 325 15.73 -11.97 -16.54
N ILE A 326 15.11 -11.38 -15.52
CA ILE A 326 13.75 -10.84 -15.59
C ILE A 326 13.65 -9.71 -16.62
N ASP A 327 14.65 -8.83 -16.74
CA ASP A 327 14.70 -7.80 -17.79
C ASP A 327 14.62 -8.41 -19.21
N GLY A 328 15.23 -9.57 -19.42
CA GLY A 328 15.11 -10.35 -20.66
C GLY A 328 13.70 -10.90 -20.90
N TYR A 329 13.01 -11.34 -19.85
CA TYR A 329 11.60 -11.74 -19.92
C TYR A 329 10.70 -10.54 -20.24
N VAL A 330 10.88 -9.42 -19.53
CA VAL A 330 10.17 -8.16 -19.77
C VAL A 330 10.33 -7.72 -21.22
N LYS A 331 11.57 -7.68 -21.74
CA LYS A 331 11.84 -7.37 -23.15
C LYS A 331 11.02 -8.23 -24.10
N SER A 332 11.07 -9.55 -23.89
CA SER A 332 10.39 -10.50 -24.77
C SER A 332 8.86 -10.35 -24.72
N LEU A 333 8.29 -10.19 -23.52
CA LEU A 333 6.85 -9.98 -23.35
C LEU A 333 6.38 -8.66 -23.99
N VAL A 334 7.11 -7.58 -23.75
CA VAL A 334 6.80 -6.26 -24.32
C VAL A 334 6.91 -6.27 -25.85
N SER A 335 7.89 -6.96 -26.44
CA SER A 335 8.02 -7.08 -27.89
C SER A 335 6.91 -7.91 -28.54
N LEU A 336 6.29 -8.85 -27.82
CA LEU A 336 5.30 -9.79 -28.36
C LEU A 336 3.84 -9.39 -28.09
N TRP A 337 3.61 -8.49 -27.15
CA TRP A 337 2.29 -7.94 -26.86
C TRP A 337 2.03 -6.71 -27.71
N ASP A 338 0.95 -6.73 -28.45
CA ASP A 338 0.48 -5.56 -29.17
C ASP A 338 -0.30 -4.66 -28.20
N GLU A 339 -0.03 -3.36 -28.19
CA GLU A 339 -0.73 -2.31 -27.42
C GLU A 339 -0.15 -1.98 -26.04
N LYS A 340 -0.91 -1.87 -24.95
CA LYS A 340 -0.42 -1.22 -23.72
C LYS A 340 0.24 -2.19 -22.76
N VAL A 341 1.40 -1.80 -22.22
CA VAL A 341 2.07 -2.52 -21.13
C VAL A 341 2.27 -1.60 -19.93
N ILE A 342 1.89 -2.09 -18.75
CA ILE A 342 2.19 -1.51 -17.44
C ILE A 342 3.22 -2.43 -16.77
N ILE A 343 4.35 -1.88 -16.31
CA ILE A 343 5.36 -2.63 -15.55
C ILE A 343 5.47 -1.98 -14.18
N THR A 344 5.26 -2.76 -13.13
CA THR A 344 5.35 -2.26 -11.75
C THR A 344 5.60 -3.39 -10.75
N SER A 345 5.71 -3.01 -9.48
CA SER A 345 5.78 -3.90 -8.33
C SER A 345 4.69 -3.53 -7.35
N ASP A 346 4.39 -4.44 -6.45
CA ASP A 346 3.45 -4.23 -5.37
C ASP A 346 4.15 -3.78 -4.07
N HIS A 347 5.42 -4.13 -3.87
CA HIS A 347 6.28 -3.57 -2.83
C HIS A 347 7.75 -3.54 -3.26
N GLY A 348 8.57 -2.87 -2.45
CA GLY A 348 10.01 -3.01 -2.51
C GLY A 348 10.55 -3.91 -1.41
N MET A 349 11.85 -3.79 -1.13
CA MET A 349 12.56 -4.62 -0.16
C MET A 349 13.70 -3.83 0.46
N HIS A 350 14.01 -4.14 1.72
CA HIS A 350 15.15 -3.58 2.45
C HIS A 350 16.15 -4.65 2.88
N SER A 351 17.41 -4.25 3.04
CA SER A 351 18.46 -5.12 3.58
C SER A 351 18.23 -5.48 5.06
N THR A 352 18.57 -6.72 5.40
CA THR A 352 18.68 -7.27 6.75
C THR A 352 20.05 -7.93 6.95
N ASP A 353 20.32 -8.47 8.15
CA ASP A 353 21.60 -9.15 8.44
C ASP A 353 21.80 -10.46 7.64
N THR A 354 20.73 -11.10 7.18
CA THR A 354 20.77 -12.43 6.55
C THR A 354 20.21 -12.49 5.13
N GLY A 355 19.88 -11.34 4.54
CA GLY A 355 19.22 -11.24 3.24
C GLY A 355 18.41 -9.95 3.14
N GLY A 356 17.30 -9.98 2.43
CA GLY A 356 16.32 -8.90 2.37
C GLY A 356 15.01 -9.26 3.05
N ASP A 357 14.23 -8.26 3.42
CA ASP A 357 12.87 -8.43 3.93
C ASP A 357 12.00 -7.24 3.50
N HIS A 358 10.69 -7.35 3.72
CA HIS A 358 9.73 -6.31 3.37
C HIS A 358 8.57 -6.28 4.36
N GLY A 359 7.56 -5.44 4.11
CA GLY A 359 6.39 -5.31 4.97
C GLY A 359 6.50 -4.21 6.02
N VAL A 360 7.55 -3.39 6.02
CA VAL A 360 7.72 -2.31 6.99
C VAL A 360 7.44 -0.96 6.33
N PHE A 361 6.90 -0.01 7.09
CA PHE A 361 6.70 1.35 6.58
C PHE A 361 8.05 2.08 6.49
N ARG A 362 8.76 1.90 5.38
CA ARG A 362 10.05 2.54 5.07
C ARG A 362 10.17 2.78 3.57
N TYR A 363 11.00 3.73 3.14
CA TYR A 363 11.03 4.14 1.72
C TYR A 363 11.39 2.98 0.78
N GLU A 364 12.26 2.07 1.22
CA GLU A 364 12.72 0.91 0.44
C GLU A 364 11.57 -0.02 0.09
N ASP A 365 10.64 -0.24 1.03
CA ASP A 365 9.48 -1.12 0.86
C ASP A 365 8.32 -0.39 0.17
N MET A 366 8.23 0.93 0.36
CA MET A 366 7.05 1.72 0.00
C MET A 366 7.09 2.32 -1.41
N ILE A 367 8.27 2.47 -2.01
CA ILE A 367 8.46 3.18 -3.28
C ILE A 367 8.95 2.20 -4.36
N VAL A 368 8.13 2.04 -5.39
CA VAL A 368 8.33 1.07 -6.48
C VAL A 368 8.39 1.76 -7.85
N PRO A 369 8.99 1.14 -8.87
CA PRO A 369 8.92 1.65 -10.23
C PRO A 369 7.53 1.47 -10.83
N TYR A 370 7.13 2.42 -11.67
CA TYR A 370 5.89 2.36 -12.43
C TYR A 370 6.16 2.87 -13.84
N ILE A 371 5.93 2.01 -14.83
CA ILE A 371 6.27 2.28 -16.23
C ILE A 371 5.05 1.97 -17.08
N ILE A 372 4.69 2.90 -17.96
CA ILE A 372 3.71 2.66 -19.03
C ILE A 372 4.43 2.79 -20.35
N THR A 373 4.34 1.75 -21.19
CA THR A 373 4.92 1.73 -22.53
C THR A 373 3.97 1.11 -23.54
N GLU A 374 4.22 1.37 -24.81
CA GLU A 374 3.66 0.58 -25.91
C GLU A 374 4.42 -0.75 -26.00
N GLY A 375 3.71 -1.83 -26.30
CA GLY A 375 4.23 -3.10 -26.76
C GLY A 375 4.46 -3.10 -28.27
N GLY A 376 4.80 -4.26 -28.82
CA GLY A 376 5.16 -4.41 -30.23
C GLY A 376 6.48 -3.70 -30.57
N MET A 377 7.28 -3.35 -29.56
CA MET A 377 8.60 -2.77 -29.74
C MET A 377 9.55 -3.85 -30.27
N GLN A 378 9.70 -3.89 -31.59
CA GLN A 378 10.71 -4.69 -32.28
C GLN A 378 12.01 -3.87 -32.34
N GLU A 379 13.13 -4.49 -31.92
CA GLU A 379 14.48 -3.97 -32.21
C GLU A 379 14.84 -4.12 -33.70
#